data_AF-A0A969WH79-F1
#
_entry.id   AF-A0A969WH79-F1
#
_cell.length_a   1.000
_cell.length_b   1.000
_cell.length_c   1.000
_cell.angle_alpha   90.00
_cell.angle_beta   90.00
_cell.angle_gamma   90.00
#
_symmetry.space_group_name_H-M   'P 1'
#
loop_
_entity.id
_entity.type
_entity.pdbx_description
1 polymer ?
#
loop_
_entity_poly.entity_id
_entity_poly.type
_entity_poly.pdbx_seq_one_letter_code
_entity_poly.pdbx_strand_id
1 'polypeptide(L)'
;MPETIHPLVIHFPIALLLSSVLLSWSNLIWPGKGLDKAAWYTLLLGLAGAAVSIITGLIAAQAVPANSPALQTLTTHRLLGIATFVIFGLQAICTWRSKGEYSKGKRILHIVIQLAGVALIVATGALGGELVYTFGVGTAVPLP
;
A
#
# COMPACT_ATOMS: atom_id res chain seq x y z
N MET A 1 -0.78 -21.12 11.67
CA MET A 1 -0.37 -20.89 10.26
C MET A 1 -1.04 -19.69 9.58
N PRO A 2 -2.17 -19.07 10.00
CA PRO A 2 -2.65 -17.85 9.35
C PRO A 2 -1.65 -16.67 9.45
N GLU A 3 -0.72 -16.71 10.41
CA GLU A 3 0.34 -15.73 10.61
C GLU A 3 1.31 -15.57 9.41
N THR A 4 1.45 -16.59 8.55
CA THR A 4 2.37 -16.57 7.38
C THR A 4 1.71 -16.09 6.08
N ILE A 5 0.37 -15.93 6.08
CA ILE A 5 -0.37 -15.56 4.87
C ILE A 5 -0.10 -14.10 4.49
N HIS A 6 0.08 -13.23 5.49
CA HIS A 6 0.23 -11.80 5.26
C HIS A 6 1.43 -11.46 4.34
N PRO A 7 2.66 -11.92 4.60
CA PRO A 7 3.80 -11.72 3.70
C PRO A 7 3.59 -12.24 2.27
N LEU A 8 2.72 -13.24 2.06
CA LEU A 8 2.43 -13.73 0.71
C LEU A 8 1.53 -12.75 -0.05
N VAL A 9 0.49 -12.23 0.60
CA VAL A 9 -0.54 -11.42 -0.07
C VAL A 9 -0.13 -9.96 -0.31
N ILE A 10 0.83 -9.42 0.46
CA ILE A 10 1.24 -8.00 0.36
C ILE A 10 1.90 -7.62 -0.97
N HIS A 11 2.48 -8.57 -1.70
CA HIS A 11 3.17 -8.27 -2.96
C HIS A 11 2.21 -7.75 -4.03
N PHE A 12 0.99 -8.28 -4.06
CA PHE A 12 -0.03 -7.88 -5.03
C PHE A 12 -0.44 -6.41 -4.91
N PRO A 13 -0.92 -5.90 -3.75
CA PRO A 13 -1.27 -4.50 -3.62
C PRO A 13 -0.07 -3.57 -3.79
N ILE A 14 1.13 -3.94 -3.34
CA ILE A 14 2.33 -3.12 -3.55
C ILE A 14 2.57 -2.94 -5.05
N ALA A 15 2.63 -4.03 -5.81
CA ALA A 15 2.87 -3.98 -7.25
C ALA A 15 1.77 -3.21 -8.00
N LEU A 16 0.49 -3.44 -7.65
CA LEU A 16 -0.65 -2.80 -8.30
C LEU A 16 -0.76 -1.30 -8.00
N LEU A 17 -0.55 -0.89 -6.75
CA LEU A 17 -0.57 0.53 -6.37
C LEU A 17 0.58 1.30 -7.02
N LEU A 18 1.80 0.72 -7.03
CA LEU A 18 2.94 1.33 -7.73
C LEU A 18 2.72 1.38 -9.25
N SER A 19 2.16 0.32 -9.84
CA SER A 19 1.81 0.30 -11.27
C SER A 19 0.79 1.38 -11.62
N SER A 20 -0.21 1.60 -10.76
CA SER A 20 -1.18 2.67 -10.94
C SER A 20 -0.54 4.05 -11.02
N VAL A 21 0.42 4.33 -10.13
CA VAL A 21 1.19 5.59 -10.14
C VAL A 21 2.01 5.71 -11.42
N LEU A 22 2.75 4.66 -11.79
CA LEU A 22 3.57 4.66 -13.00
C LEU A 22 2.73 4.87 -14.27
N LEU A 23 1.58 4.21 -14.37
CA LEU A 23 0.65 4.36 -15.49
C LEU A 23 0.04 5.77 -15.52
N SER A 24 -0.32 6.32 -14.36
CA SER A 24 -0.84 7.69 -14.26
C SER A 24 0.18 8.71 -14.75
N TRP A 25 1.45 8.57 -14.37
CA TRP A 25 2.52 9.46 -14.81
C TRP A 25 2.87 9.25 -16.28
N SER A 26 2.87 8.01 -16.75
CA SER A 26 3.10 7.67 -18.16
C SER A 26 2.02 8.27 -19.06
N ASN A 27 0.77 8.37 -18.60
CA ASN A 27 -0.32 9.03 -19.32
C ASN A 27 -0.08 10.54 -19.51
N LEU A 28 0.77 11.17 -18.69
CA LEU A 28 1.14 12.58 -18.86
C LEU A 28 2.09 12.78 -20.07
N ILE A 29 2.87 11.76 -20.39
CA ILE A 29 3.86 11.75 -21.49
C ILE A 29 3.22 11.20 -22.77
N TRP A 30 2.40 10.15 -22.66
CA TRP A 30 1.73 9.48 -23.78
C TRP A 30 0.21 9.45 -23.62
N PRO A 31 -0.46 10.62 -23.71
CA PRO A 31 -1.91 10.71 -23.56
C PRO A 31 -2.65 9.93 -24.66
N GLY A 32 -3.86 9.44 -24.34
CA GLY A 32 -4.75 8.78 -25.31
C GLY A 32 -4.44 7.30 -25.60
N LYS A 33 -3.47 6.70 -24.89
CA LYS A 33 -3.11 5.28 -25.02
C LYS A 33 -3.89 4.34 -24.07
N GLY A 34 -4.90 4.86 -23.37
CA GLY A 34 -5.67 4.10 -22.37
C GLY A 34 -4.94 3.87 -21.03
N LEU A 35 -3.81 4.55 -20.83
CA LEU A 35 -3.00 4.45 -19.61
C LEU A 35 -3.73 5.02 -18.38
N ASP A 36 -4.62 5.98 -18.56
CA ASP A 36 -5.52 6.51 -17.55
C ASP A 36 -6.48 5.43 -17.02
N LYS A 37 -7.11 4.66 -17.92
CA LYS A 37 -7.99 3.54 -17.55
C LYS A 37 -7.19 2.43 -16.88
N ALA A 38 -6.01 2.09 -17.40
CA ALA A 38 -5.13 1.11 -16.79
C ALA A 38 -4.69 1.53 -15.37
N ALA A 39 -4.31 2.80 -15.18
CA ALA A 39 -3.99 3.37 -13.88
C ALA A 39 -5.17 3.29 -12.91
N TRP A 40 -6.39 3.54 -13.40
CA TRP A 40 -7.60 3.45 -12.60
C TRP A 40 -7.92 2.02 -12.14
N TYR A 41 -7.91 1.04 -13.05
CA TYR A 41 -8.20 -0.35 -12.68
C TYR A 41 -7.13 -0.95 -11.78
N THR A 42 -5.85 -0.66 -12.03
CA THR A 42 -4.76 -1.09 -11.14
C THR A 42 -4.85 -0.44 -9.76
N LEU A 43 -5.30 0.82 -9.66
CA LEU A 43 -5.59 1.46 -8.36
C LEU A 43 -6.66 0.70 -7.59
N LEU A 44 -7.79 0.39 -8.24
CA LEU A 44 -8.92 -0.29 -7.60
C LEU A 44 -8.53 -1.71 -7.15
N LEU A 45 -7.83 -2.46 -8.01
CA LEU A 45 -7.35 -3.80 -7.66
C LEU A 45 -6.29 -3.73 -6.55
N GLY A 46 -5.40 -2.74 -6.59
CA GLY A 46 -4.42 -2.49 -5.53
C GLY A 46 -5.08 -2.19 -4.20
N LEU A 47 -6.14 -1.37 -4.18
CA LEU A 47 -6.93 -1.10 -2.97
C LEU A 47 -7.63 -2.35 -2.45
N ALA A 48 -8.24 -3.15 -3.33
CA ALA A 48 -8.86 -4.42 -2.93
C ALA A 48 -7.82 -5.36 -2.30
N GLY A 49 -6.65 -5.52 -2.92
CA GLY A 49 -5.55 -6.30 -2.37
C GLY A 49 -5.01 -5.75 -1.05
N ALA A 50 -4.99 -4.43 -0.89
CA ALA A 50 -4.54 -3.77 0.33
C ALA A 50 -5.52 -3.98 1.48
N ALA A 51 -6.83 -3.99 1.21
CA ALA A 51 -7.84 -4.35 2.20
C ALA A 51 -7.65 -5.79 2.70
N VAL A 52 -7.43 -6.74 1.78
CA VAL A 52 -7.10 -8.14 2.14
C VAL A 52 -5.80 -8.23 2.95
N SER A 53 -4.79 -7.45 2.58
CA SER A 53 -3.52 -7.39 3.30
C SER A 53 -3.66 -6.83 4.71
N ILE A 54 -4.49 -5.81 4.91
CA ILE A 54 -4.80 -5.27 6.24
C ILE A 54 -5.48 -6.34 7.10
N ILE A 55 -6.50 -7.03 6.58
CA ILE A 55 -7.23 -8.06 7.32
C ILE A 55 -6.27 -9.18 7.75
N THR A 56 -5.50 -9.72 6.81
CA THR A 56 -4.54 -10.79 7.09
C THR A 56 -3.42 -10.34 8.04
N GLY A 57 -2.95 -9.09 7.92
CA GLY A 57 -1.94 -8.53 8.82
C GLY A 57 -2.45 -8.31 10.24
N LEU A 58 -3.69 -7.88 10.41
CA LEU A 58 -4.33 -7.76 11.73
C LEU A 58 -4.50 -9.12 12.39
N ILE A 59 -4.87 -10.15 11.62
CA ILE A 59 -4.94 -11.53 12.12
C ILE A 59 -3.55 -12.01 12.57
N ALA A 60 -2.53 -11.84 11.72
CA ALA A 60 -1.15 -12.24 12.02
C ALA A 60 -0.58 -11.53 13.26
N ALA A 61 -0.92 -10.25 13.46
CA ALA A 61 -0.44 -9.47 14.59
C ALA A 61 -0.93 -9.98 15.95
N GLN A 62 -2.02 -10.75 16.01
CA GLN A 62 -2.49 -11.36 17.27
C GLN A 62 -1.55 -12.44 17.81
N ALA A 63 -0.68 -13.00 16.97
CA ALA A 63 0.31 -13.99 17.37
C ALA A 63 1.56 -13.35 18.02
N VAL A 64 1.69 -12.02 17.98
CA VAL A 64 2.85 -11.31 18.56
C VAL A 64 2.59 -11.04 20.04
N PRO A 65 3.44 -11.54 20.96
CA PRO A 65 3.29 -11.31 22.41
C PRO A 65 3.33 -9.82 22.77
N ALA A 66 2.55 -9.43 23.78
CA ALA A 66 2.46 -8.04 24.23
C ALA A 66 3.78 -7.47 24.80
N ASN A 67 4.70 -8.34 25.24
CA ASN A 67 6.03 -7.98 25.71
C ASN A 67 7.12 -8.11 24.63
N SER A 68 6.75 -8.39 23.37
CA SER A 68 7.71 -8.56 22.29
C SER A 68 8.44 -7.25 21.96
N PRO A 69 9.76 -7.27 21.75
CA PRO A 69 10.51 -6.10 21.27
C PRO A 69 10.04 -5.61 19.89
N ALA A 70 9.36 -6.47 19.11
CA ALA A 70 8.84 -6.13 17.79
C ALA A 70 7.58 -5.24 17.83
N LEU A 71 6.94 -5.05 19.00
CA LEU A 71 5.62 -4.44 19.09
C LEU A 71 5.59 -2.98 18.60
N GLN A 72 6.65 -2.21 18.85
CA GLN A 72 6.76 -0.81 18.40
C GLN A 72 6.85 -0.74 16.86
N THR A 73 7.73 -1.55 16.27
CA THR A 73 7.89 -1.67 14.81
C THR A 73 6.58 -2.16 14.16
N LEU A 74 5.92 -3.15 14.76
CA LEU A 74 4.64 -3.69 14.28
C LEU A 74 3.54 -2.64 14.29
N THR A 75 3.45 -1.85 15.36
CA THR A 75 2.45 -0.79 15.48
C THR A 75 2.68 0.29 14.43
N THR A 76 3.92 0.72 14.25
CA THR A 76 4.28 1.72 13.24
C THR A 76 4.02 1.19 11.82
N HIS A 77 4.46 -0.03 11.51
CA HIS A 77 4.18 -0.70 10.24
C HIS A 77 2.68 -0.75 9.93
N ARG A 78 1.85 -1.15 10.91
CA ARG A 78 0.39 -1.18 10.77
C ARG A 78 -0.18 0.19 10.46
N LEU A 79 0.23 1.23 11.18
CA LEU A 79 -0.22 2.60 10.95
C LEU A 79 0.15 3.08 9.54
N LEU A 80 1.39 2.84 9.09
CA LEU A 80 1.81 3.22 7.75
C LEU A 80 1.07 2.43 6.65
N GLY A 81 0.79 1.15 6.87
CA GLY A 81 -0.02 0.34 5.96
C GLY A 81 -1.45 0.86 5.83
N ILE A 82 -2.10 1.22 6.94
CA ILE A 82 -3.44 1.83 6.94
C ILE A 82 -3.40 3.22 6.29
N ALA A 83 -2.39 4.04 6.59
CA ALA A 83 -2.22 5.35 5.97
C ALA A 83 -2.04 5.23 4.44
N THR A 84 -1.30 4.23 3.98
CA THR A 84 -1.15 3.89 2.56
C THR A 84 -2.51 3.56 1.93
N PHE A 85 -3.31 2.72 2.57
CA PHE A 85 -4.65 2.40 2.07
C PHE A 85 -5.55 3.63 2.00
N VAL A 86 -5.53 4.48 3.03
CA VAL A 86 -6.33 5.70 3.09
C VAL A 86 -5.91 6.69 1.99
N ILE A 87 -4.61 6.94 1.80
CA ILE A 87 -4.15 7.94 0.82
C ILE A 87 -4.50 7.53 -0.62
N PHE A 88 -4.34 6.24 -0.96
CA PHE A 88 -4.75 5.72 -2.26
C PHE A 88 -6.27 5.66 -2.41
N GLY A 89 -7.01 5.41 -1.33
CA GLY A 89 -8.47 5.46 -1.30
C GLY A 89 -8.99 6.88 -1.58
N LEU A 90 -8.39 7.90 -0.93
CA LEU A 90 -8.68 9.30 -1.19
C LEU A 90 -8.34 9.66 -2.64
N GLN A 91 -7.23 9.16 -3.17
CA GLN A 91 -6.90 9.36 -4.57
C GLN A 91 -7.93 8.74 -5.51
N ALA A 92 -8.44 7.54 -5.21
CA ALA A 92 -9.48 6.90 -6.00
C ALA A 92 -10.76 7.74 -6.01
N ILE A 93 -11.19 8.23 -4.84
CA ILE A 93 -12.36 9.12 -4.71
C ILE A 93 -12.17 10.42 -5.50
N CYS A 94 -11.01 11.06 -5.38
CA CYS A 94 -10.69 12.29 -6.12
C CYS A 94 -10.69 12.07 -7.64
N THR A 95 -10.16 10.94 -8.09
CA THR A 95 -10.13 10.55 -9.51
C THR A 95 -11.53 10.29 -10.05
N TRP A 96 -12.35 9.52 -9.31
CA TRP A 96 -13.75 9.27 -9.63
C TRP A 96 -14.54 10.58 -9.77
N ARG A 97 -14.42 11.48 -8.78
CA ARG A 97 -15.16 12.75 -8.75
C ARG A 97 -14.73 13.72 -9.85
N SER A 98 -13.47 13.66 -10.27
CA SER A 98 -12.95 14.57 -11.29
C SER A 98 -13.34 14.18 -12.71
N LYS A 99 -13.86 12.96 -12.94
CA LYS A 99 -14.26 12.44 -14.28
C LYS A 99 -13.18 12.60 -15.37
N GLY A 100 -11.90 12.65 -14.98
CA GLY A 100 -10.79 12.88 -15.92
C GLY A 100 -10.49 14.36 -16.23
N GLU A 101 -11.26 15.31 -15.70
CA GLU A 101 -11.05 16.75 -15.88
C GLU A 101 -10.25 17.32 -14.70
N TYR A 102 -8.95 17.50 -14.91
CA TYR A 102 -8.06 18.09 -13.92
C TYR A 102 -7.71 19.54 -14.31
N SER A 103 -8.09 20.49 -13.45
CA SER A 103 -7.44 21.80 -13.48
C SER A 103 -5.96 21.65 -13.10
N LYS A 104 -5.11 22.60 -13.50
CA LYS A 104 -3.66 22.57 -13.20
C LYS A 104 -3.36 22.32 -11.72
N GLY A 105 -4.08 23.01 -10.81
CA GLY A 105 -3.93 22.83 -9.37
C GLY A 105 -4.33 21.43 -8.87
N LYS A 106 -5.44 20.88 -9.36
CA LYS A 106 -5.87 19.51 -9.03
C LYS A 106 -4.87 18.46 -9.51
N ARG A 107 -4.22 18.69 -10.66
CA ARG A 107 -3.19 17.79 -11.20
C ARG A 107 -1.93 17.77 -10.33
N ILE A 108 -1.48 18.93 -9.85
CA ILE A 108 -0.34 19.01 -8.91
C ILE A 108 -0.67 18.26 -7.62
N LEU A 109 -1.85 18.51 -7.03
CA LEU A 109 -2.29 17.81 -5.83
C LEU A 109 -2.33 16.29 -6.05
N HIS A 110 -2.83 15.83 -7.19
CA HIS A 110 -2.87 14.41 -7.55
C HIS A 110 -1.48 13.78 -7.64
N ILE A 111 -0.49 14.49 -8.18
CA ILE A 111 0.91 14.01 -8.21
C ILE A 111 1.52 13.98 -6.80
N VAL A 112 1.26 15.00 -5.97
CA VAL A 112 1.75 15.04 -4.58
C VAL A 112 1.20 13.88 -3.75
N ILE A 113 -0.09 13.58 -3.89
CA ILE A 113 -0.72 12.44 -3.20
C ILE A 113 -0.08 11.12 -3.65
N GLN A 114 0.22 10.95 -4.94
CA GLN A 114 0.93 9.78 -5.45
C GLN A 114 2.32 9.62 -4.87
N LEU A 115 3.11 10.70 -4.85
CA LEU A 115 4.45 10.69 -4.27
C LEU A 115 4.43 10.33 -2.79
N ALA A 116 3.50 10.92 -2.03
CA ALA A 116 3.30 10.58 -0.63
C ALA A 116 2.89 9.10 -0.45
N GLY A 117 2.00 8.58 -1.31
CA GLY A 117 1.61 7.17 -1.31
C GLY A 117 2.79 6.23 -1.59
N VAL A 118 3.64 6.55 -2.57
CA VAL A 118 4.86 5.78 -2.86
C VAL A 118 5.82 5.80 -1.68
N ALA A 119 6.04 6.96 -1.06
CA ALA A 119 6.89 7.08 0.12
C ALA A 119 6.37 6.23 1.29
N LEU A 120 5.05 6.23 1.53
CA LEU A 120 4.43 5.39 2.54
C LEU A 120 4.58 3.88 2.23
N ILE A 121 4.45 3.45 0.97
CA ILE A 121 4.71 2.06 0.58
C ILE A 121 6.14 1.66 0.92
N VAL A 122 7.13 2.49 0.55
CA VAL A 122 8.55 2.21 0.82
C VAL A 122 8.82 2.12 2.33
N ALA A 123 8.33 3.08 3.11
CA ALA A 123 8.49 3.07 4.57
C ALA A 123 7.80 1.86 5.23
N THR A 124 6.58 1.53 4.80
CA THR A 124 5.85 0.34 5.27
C THR A 124 6.61 -0.94 4.95
N GLY A 125 7.16 -1.04 3.74
CA GLY A 125 7.96 -2.18 3.28
C GLY A 125 9.26 -2.34 4.08
N ALA A 126 9.95 -1.25 4.41
CA ALA A 126 11.16 -1.29 5.23
C ALA A 126 10.88 -1.87 6.63
N LEU A 127 9.84 -1.37 7.31
CA LEU A 127 9.44 -1.89 8.63
C LEU A 127 8.92 -3.33 8.54
N GLY A 128 8.22 -3.68 7.45
CA GLY A 128 7.79 -5.05 7.20
C GLY A 128 8.96 -6.02 7.04
N GLY A 129 10.01 -5.58 6.34
CA GLY A 129 11.27 -6.31 6.25
C GLY A 129 11.93 -6.50 7.61
N GLU A 130 12.00 -5.45 8.43
CA GLU A 130 12.55 -5.54 9.78
C GLU A 130 11.76 -6.52 10.67
N LEU A 131 10.42 -6.50 10.60
CA LEU A 131 9.56 -7.46 11.31
C LEU A 131 9.88 -8.91 10.95
N VAL A 132 10.08 -9.20 9.67
CA VAL A 132 10.35 -10.55 9.18
C VAL A 132 11.80 -10.96 9.45
N TYR A 133 12.77 -10.14 9.05
CA TYR A 133 14.19 -10.50 9.02
C TYR A 133 14.92 -10.29 10.35
N THR A 134 14.47 -9.33 11.17
CA THR A 134 15.08 -9.05 12.48
C THR A 134 14.31 -9.74 13.60
N PHE A 135 12.98 -9.67 13.57
CA PHE A 135 12.14 -10.16 14.67
C PHE A 135 11.48 -11.52 14.41
N GLY A 136 11.53 -12.06 13.19
CA GLY A 136 10.92 -13.35 12.83
C GLY A 136 9.39 -13.33 12.75
N VAL A 137 8.75 -12.16 12.82
CA VAL A 137 7.29 -12.01 12.77
C VAL A 137 6.74 -12.47 11.42
N GLY A 138 5.71 -13.31 11.45
CA GLY A 138 5.09 -13.85 10.24
C GLY A 138 5.90 -14.96 9.55
N THR A 139 6.88 -15.53 10.25
CA THR A 139 7.66 -16.70 9.80
C THR A 139 7.38 -17.91 10.68
N ALA A 140 7.92 -19.08 10.30
CA ALA A 140 7.89 -20.28 11.14
C ALA A 140 8.94 -20.27 12.27
N VAL A 141 9.80 -19.25 12.34
CA VAL A 141 10.86 -19.13 13.36
C VAL A 141 10.25 -18.55 14.64
N PRO A 142 10.55 -19.11 15.83
CA PRO A 142 10.10 -18.55 17.11
C PRO A 142 10.60 -17.11 17.30
N LEU A 143 9.74 -16.25 17.84
CA LEU A 143 10.13 -14.87 18.20
C LEU A 143 11.22 -14.91 19.29
N PRO A 144 12.23 -14.03 19.23
CA PRO A 144 13.30 -13.95 20.23
C PRO A 144 12.80 -13.51 21.60
#